data_AF-A0A1T3WJT1-F1
#
_entry.id   AF-A0A1T3WJT1-F1
#
_cell.length_a   1.000
_cell.length_b   1.000
_cell.length_c   1.000
_cell.angle_alpha   90.00
_cell.angle_beta   90.00
_cell.angle_gamma   90.00
#
_symmetry.space_group_name_H-M   'P 1'
#
loop_
_entity.id
_entity.type
_entity.pdbx_description
1 polymer ?
#
loop_
_entity_poly.entity_id
_entity_poly.type
_entity_poly.pdbx_seq_one_letter_code
_entity_poly.pdbx_strand_id
1 'polypeptide(L)' 'MPRKGPAPKRPLVNDPVYGSQLVTQLVNKVLLDGKKSLAERIVYGALEQARDKTGTDPVVTLKRA' A
#
# COMPACT_ATOMS: atom_id res chain seq x y z
N MET A 1 14.15 -15.83 -10.99
CA MET A 1 14.49 -15.03 -12.19
C MET A 1 14.45 -15.94 -13.40
N PRO A 2 13.70 -15.59 -14.46
CA PRO A 2 13.63 -16.46 -15.62
C PRO A 2 14.69 -16.11 -16.67
N ARG A 3 15.31 -17.15 -17.24
CA ARG A 3 15.98 -17.12 -18.55
C ARG A 3 15.04 -17.48 -19.72
N LYS A 4 13.83 -18.00 -19.46
CA LYS A 4 12.73 -18.20 -20.43
C LYS A 4 11.39 -18.02 -19.71
N GLY A 5 10.42 -17.40 -20.42
CA GLY A 5 9.03 -17.24 -20.00
C GLY A 5 8.77 -16.18 -18.91
N PRO A 6 7.52 -15.68 -18.80
CA PRO A 6 7.15 -14.75 -17.74
C PRO A 6 7.04 -15.47 -16.38
N ALA A 7 7.59 -14.87 -15.33
CA ALA A 7 7.40 -15.38 -13.96
C ALA A 7 5.95 -15.13 -13.51
N PRO A 8 5.31 -16.10 -12.83
CA PRO A 8 3.98 -15.89 -12.26
C PRO A 8 4.02 -14.79 -11.20
N LYS A 9 3.04 -13.89 -11.24
CA LYS A 9 2.88 -12.84 -10.22
C LYS A 9 2.33 -13.47 -8.94
N ARG A 10 2.86 -13.05 -7.80
CA ARG A 10 2.35 -13.49 -6.49
C ARG A 10 1.04 -12.77 -6.18
N PRO A 11 0.01 -13.47 -5.67
CA PRO A 11 -1.21 -12.83 -5.22
C PRO A 11 -0.92 -11.95 -4.00
N LEU A 12 -1.60 -10.81 -3.90
CA LEU A 12 -1.54 -9.93 -2.74
C LEU A 12 -2.84 -10.02 -1.95
N VAL A 13 -2.69 -10.02 -0.64
CA VAL A 13 -3.81 -9.89 0.30
C VAL A 13 -4.21 -8.41 0.37
N ASN A 14 -5.49 -8.16 0.63
CA ASN A 14 -6.00 -6.81 0.83
C ASN A 14 -5.53 -6.25 2.17
N ASP A 15 -5.44 -4.93 2.25
CA ASP A 15 -5.09 -4.24 3.50
C ASP A 15 -6.19 -4.45 4.56
N PRO A 16 -5.84 -4.75 5.82
CA PRO A 16 -6.82 -5.02 6.86
C PRO A 16 -7.58 -3.77 7.33
N VAL A 17 -7.02 -2.57 7.15
CA VAL A 17 -7.62 -1.32 7.62
C VAL A 17 -8.50 -0.72 6.52
N TYR A 18 -7.96 -0.64 5.31
CA TYR A 18 -8.58 0.05 4.18
C TYR A 18 -9.18 -0.90 3.13
N GLY A 19 -9.04 -2.23 3.31
CA GLY A 19 -9.64 -3.24 2.41
C GLY A 19 -9.08 -3.23 0.98
N SER A 20 -7.97 -2.54 0.72
CA SER A 20 -7.48 -2.25 -0.63
C SER A 20 -6.14 -2.92 -0.92
N GLN A 21 -6.04 -3.60 -2.07
CA GLN A 21 -4.76 -4.16 -2.55
C GLN A 21 -3.71 -3.09 -2.83
N LEU A 22 -4.14 -1.88 -3.23
CA LEU A 22 -3.24 -0.78 -3.55
C LEU A 22 -2.51 -0.26 -2.30
N VAL A 23 -3.21 -0.23 -1.17
CA VAL A 23 -2.61 0.17 0.11
C VAL A 23 -1.56 -0.86 0.53
N THR A 24 -1.85 -2.16 0.42
CA THR A 24 -0.86 -3.21 0.70
C THR A 24 0.35 -3.15 -0.24
N GLN A 25 0.13 -2.84 -1.52
CA GLN A 25 1.24 -2.61 -2.46
C GLN A 25 2.10 -1.42 -2.05
N LEU A 26 1.48 -0.33 -1.61
CA LEU A 26 2.19 0.86 -1.14
C LEU A 26 3.03 0.55 0.10
N VAL A 27 2.46 -0.14 1.08
CA VAL A 27 3.19 -0.60 2.28
C VAL A 27 4.41 -1.43 1.90
N ASN A 28 4.25 -2.39 0.99
CA ASN A 28 5.35 -3.24 0.54
C ASN A 28 6.44 -2.49 -0.25
N LYS A 29 6.11 -1.34 -0.88
CA LYS A 29 7.08 -0.48 -1.57
C LYS A 29 7.80 0.50 -0.65
N VAL A 30 7.12 0.97 0.40
CA VAL A 30 7.69 1.84 1.45
C VAL A 30 8.57 1.02 2.42
N LEU A 31 8.37 -0.30 2.47
CA LEU A 31 9.11 -1.22 3.32
C LEU A 31 10.62 -1.14 3.08
N LEU A 32 11.33 -0.64 4.10
CA LEU A 32 12.79 -0.62 4.15
C LEU A 32 13.28 -1.55 5.26
N ASP A 33 14.36 -2.30 5.00
CA ASP A 33 14.98 -3.26 5.93
C ASP A 33 14.03 -4.32 6.53
N GLY A 34 12.93 -4.65 5.84
CA GLY A 34 11.94 -5.61 6.33
C GLY A 34 11.08 -5.11 7.50
N LYS A 35 11.13 -3.81 7.83
CA LYS A 35 10.40 -3.21 8.96
C LYS A 35 8.92 -2.98 8.63
N LYS A 36 8.13 -4.05 8.54
CA LYS A 36 6.74 -4.01 8.05
C LYS A 36 5.80 -3.21 8.94
N SER A 37 5.84 -3.42 10.26
CA SER A 37 5.03 -2.65 11.20
C SER A 37 5.31 -1.15 11.15
N LEU A 38 6.57 -0.76 10.88
CA LEU A 38 6.94 0.64 10.73
C LEU A 38 6.42 1.22 9.40
N ALA A 39 6.55 0.48 8.30
CA ALA A 39 6.01 0.89 7.00
C ALA A 39 4.48 1.05 7.04
N GLU A 40 3.77 0.12 7.67
CA GLU A 40 2.31 0.21 7.90
C GLU A 40 1.95 1.48 8.67
N ARG A 41 2.66 1.76 9.77
CA ARG A 41 2.44 2.97 10.58
C ARG A 41 2.63 4.26 9.78
N ILE A 42 3.69 4.33 8.97
CA ILE A 42 3.94 5.49 8.10
C ILE A 42 2.82 5.67 7.09
N VAL A 43 2.43 4.60 6.39
CA VAL A 43 1.40 4.67 5.35
C VAL A 43 0.04 5.04 5.93
N TYR A 44 -0.36 4.41 7.03
CA TYR A 44 -1.64 4.71 7.68
C TYR A 44 -1.67 6.13 8.24
N GLY A 45 -0.56 6.59 8.85
CA GLY A 45 -0.45 7.97 9.31
C GLY A 45 -0.52 9.00 8.16
N ALA A 46 0.10 8.70 7.02
CA ALA A 46 0.03 9.55 5.84
C ALA A 46 -1.38 9.58 5.21
N LEU A 47 -2.08 8.45 5.18
CA LEU A 47 -3.46 8.38 4.70
C LEU A 47 -4.43 9.15 5.61
N GLU A 48 -4.26 9.11 6.92
CA GLU A 48 -5.08 9.92 7.84
C GLU A 48 -4.80 11.42 7.64
N GLN A 49 -3.54 11.82 7.51
CA GLN A 49 -3.21 13.22 7.20
C GLN A 49 -3.77 13.68 5.83
N ALA A 50 -3.83 12.79 4.85
CA ALA A 50 -4.46 13.07 3.56
C ALA A 50 -5.99 13.22 3.71
N ARG A 51 -6.61 12.42 4.57
CA ARG A 51 -8.03 12.54 4.94
C ARG A 51 -8.32 13.91 5.53
N ASP A 52 -7.52 14.35 6.49
CA ASP A 52 -7.71 15.64 7.18
C ASP A 52 -7.62 16.83 6.21
N LYS A 53 -6.73 16.75 5.21
CA LYS A 53 -6.53 17.81 4.21
C LYS A 53 -7.56 17.83 3.10
N THR A 54 -8.01 16.65 2.66
CA THR A 54 -8.91 16.53 1.49
C THR A 54 -10.37 16.38 1.88
N GLY A 55 -10.67 15.97 3.11
CA GLY A 55 -12.03 15.66 3.58
C GLY A 55 -12.67 14.46 2.88
N THR A 56 -11.90 13.70 2.09
CA THR A 56 -12.38 12.58 1.29
C THR A 56 -11.72 11.27 1.71
N ASP A 57 -12.31 10.14 1.30
CA ASP A 57 -11.75 8.82 1.58
C ASP A 57 -10.31 8.72 1.05
N PRO A 58 -9.32 8.43 1.92
CA PRO A 58 -7.92 8.30 1.54
C PRO A 58 -7.68 7.28 0.43
N VAL A 59 -8.48 6.21 0.36
CA VAL A 59 -8.35 5.18 -0.68
C VAL A 59 -8.76 5.71 -2.05
N VAL A 60 -9.78 6.58 -2.09
CA VAL A 60 -10.21 7.24 -3.33
C VAL A 60 -9.16 8.25 -3.77
N THR A 61 -8.62 9.04 -2.84
CA THR A 61 -7.52 9.98 -3.11
C THR A 61 -6.28 9.25 -3.63
N LEU A 62 -5.93 8.11 -3.04
CA LEU A 62 -4.81 7.27 -3.48
C LEU A 62 -5.02 6.69 -4.90
N LYS A 63 -6.27 6.35 -5.27
CA LYS A 63 -6.58 5.83 -6.61
C LYS A 63 -6.56 6.91 -7.69
N ARG A 64 -6.85 8.16 -7.30
CA ARG A 64 -6.90 9.31 -8.21
C ARG A 64 -5.52 9.92 -8.46
N ALA A 65 -4.63 9.85 -7.48
CA ALA A 65 -3.24 10.28 -7.57
C ALA A 65 -2.43 9.40 -8.54
#